data_AF-A0A2E3A1R1-F1
#
_entry.id   AF-A0A2E3A1R1-F1
#
_cell.length_a   1.000
_cell.length_b   1.000
_cell.length_c   1.000
_cell.angle_alpha   90.00
_cell.angle_beta   90.00
_cell.angle_gamma   90.00
#
_symmetry.space_group_name_H-M   'P 1'
#
loop_
_entity.id
_entity.type
_entity.pdbx_description
1 polymer ?
#
loop_
_entity_poly.entity_id
_entity_poly.type
_entity_poly.pdbx_seq_one_letter_code
_entity_poly.pdbx_strand_id
1 'polypeptide(L)'
;LHYGGQWPRNRSSGSKKKLSRGTFADEFHVFGVEWTEGEINWTLDGESWQKQKKWSADKFPFPAPFDQRFHLIINIAVGGRFVGAPTAKTNFPVKMEVDWIRVYQPK
;
A
#
# COMPACT_ATOMS: atom_id res chain seq x y z
N LEU A 1 -5.50 -3.41 -1.45
CA LEU A 1 -6.48 -2.38 -1.83
C LEU A 1 -7.65 -2.42 -0.87
N HIS A 2 -7.96 -1.30 -0.22
CA HIS A 2 -9.10 -1.16 0.67
C HIS A 2 -10.18 -0.34 -0.03
N TYR A 3 -11.40 -0.88 -0.13
CA TYR A 3 -12.50 -0.33 -0.92
C TYR A 3 -13.86 -0.71 -0.31
N GLY A 4 -14.95 -0.36 -0.98
CA GLY A 4 -16.31 -0.66 -0.53
C GLY A 4 -16.93 0.48 0.27
N GLY A 5 -17.86 0.14 1.17
CA GLY A 5 -18.60 1.11 1.97
C GLY A 5 -18.03 1.33 3.38
N GLN A 6 -18.76 2.09 4.19
CA GLN A 6 -18.55 2.18 5.64
C GLN A 6 -18.61 0.79 6.29
N TRP A 7 -17.96 0.64 7.45
CA TRP A 7 -18.05 -0.59 8.25
C TRP A 7 -19.52 -1.00 8.47
N PRO A 8 -19.87 -2.30 8.35
CA PRO A 8 -19.01 -3.47 8.13
C PRO A 8 -18.83 -3.83 6.64
N ARG A 9 -19.22 -2.95 5.72
CA ARG A 9 -19.25 -3.20 4.27
C ARG A 9 -17.94 -2.85 3.56
N ASN A 10 -16.95 -2.37 4.31
CA ASN A 10 -15.60 -2.20 3.78
C ASN A 10 -14.96 -3.56 3.44
N ARG A 11 -14.10 -3.57 2.44
CA ARG A 11 -13.38 -4.74 1.94
C ARG A 11 -11.90 -4.40 1.81
N SER A 12 -11.05 -5.41 2.00
CA SER A 12 -9.64 -5.31 1.68
C SER A 12 -9.25 -6.55 0.89
N SER A 13 -8.56 -6.36 -0.23
CA SER A 13 -8.03 -7.43 -1.07
C SER A 13 -6.58 -7.17 -1.41
N GLY A 14 -5.81 -8.23 -1.61
CA GLY A 14 -4.40 -8.14 -1.99
C GLY A 14 -3.64 -9.39 -1.61
N SER A 15 -2.40 -9.42 -2.05
CA SER A 15 -1.41 -10.45 -1.82
C SER A 15 -0.30 -9.90 -0.93
N LYS A 16 0.51 -10.81 -0.39
CA LYS A 16 1.71 -10.46 0.38
C LYS A 16 2.93 -10.63 -0.54
N LYS A 17 3.83 -9.65 -0.55
CA LYS A 17 5.16 -9.80 -1.14
C LYS A 17 6.16 -10.10 -0.03
N LYS A 18 6.98 -11.12 -0.25
CA LYS A 18 8.17 -11.42 0.54
C LYS A 18 9.39 -11.34 -0.37
N LEU A 19 10.51 -10.90 0.18
CA LEU A 19 11.80 -11.03 -0.48
C LEU A 19 12.23 -12.50 -0.48
N SER A 20 13.01 -12.89 -1.48
CA SER A 20 13.62 -14.23 -1.55
C SER A 20 14.72 -14.41 -0.50
N ARG A 21 15.35 -13.31 -0.07
CA ARG A 21 16.38 -13.25 0.96
C ARG A 21 16.28 -11.92 1.71
N GLY A 22 16.66 -11.91 2.99
CA GLY A 22 16.71 -10.70 3.81
C GLY A 22 15.33 -10.14 4.16
N THR A 23 15.31 -8.87 4.58
CA THR A 23 14.13 -8.11 4.96
C THR A 23 14.10 -6.74 4.27
N PHE A 24 12.93 -6.11 4.20
CA PHE A 24 12.80 -4.74 3.68
C PHE A 24 13.50 -3.67 4.52
N ALA A 25 14.09 -4.04 5.67
CA ALA A 25 14.86 -3.13 6.52
C ALA A 25 16.38 -3.25 6.28
N ASP A 26 16.83 -4.19 5.44
CA ASP A 26 18.25 -4.45 5.22
C ASP A 26 18.86 -3.44 4.22
N GLU A 27 18.08 -2.94 3.27
CA GLU A 27 18.48 -1.96 2.26
C GLU A 27 17.29 -1.12 1.73
N PHE A 28 17.58 -0.10 0.93
CA PHE A 28 16.52 0.69 0.28
C PHE A 28 15.87 -0.09 -0.87
N HIS A 29 14.56 -0.04 -0.93
CA HIS A 29 13.75 -0.60 -2.02
C HIS A 29 12.86 0.47 -2.65
N VAL A 30 12.57 0.34 -3.94
CA VAL A 30 11.64 1.21 -4.65
C VAL A 30 10.26 0.57 -4.65
N PHE A 31 9.39 1.04 -3.76
CA PHE A 31 7.98 0.69 -3.77
C PHE A 31 7.21 1.63 -4.72
N GLY A 32 6.52 1.06 -5.70
CA GLY A 32 5.76 1.83 -6.67
C GLY A 32 4.28 1.45 -6.72
N VAL A 33 3.47 2.42 -7.13
CA VAL A 33 2.06 2.22 -7.51
C VAL A 33 1.85 2.89 -8.85
N GLU A 34 1.66 2.08 -9.88
CA GLU A 34 1.15 2.52 -11.17
C GLU A 34 -0.37 2.48 -11.10
N TRP A 35 -0.99 3.65 -11.17
CA TRP A 35 -2.44 3.81 -11.02
C TRP A 35 -3.00 4.51 -12.24
N THR A 36 -3.89 3.79 -12.94
CA THR A 36 -4.63 4.28 -14.10
C THR A 36 -6.12 4.06 -13.88
N GLU A 37 -6.95 4.58 -14.79
CA GLU A 37 -8.36 4.26 -14.79
C GLU A 37 -8.56 2.73 -14.87
N GLY A 38 -9.19 2.16 -13.85
CA GLY A 38 -9.54 0.75 -13.79
C GLY A 38 -8.40 -0.26 -13.54
N GLU A 39 -7.16 0.19 -13.31
CA GLU A 39 -6.07 -0.69 -12.86
C GLU A 39 -5.20 -0.02 -11.80
N ILE A 40 -4.83 -0.79 -10.78
CA ILE A 40 -3.77 -0.44 -9.85
C ILE A 40 -2.75 -1.59 -9.87
N ASN A 41 -1.52 -1.26 -10.24
CA ASN A 41 -0.38 -2.16 -10.30
C ASN A 41 0.66 -1.74 -9.24
N TRP A 42 0.97 -2.64 -8.31
CA TRP A 42 2.02 -2.43 -7.32
C TRP A 42 3.32 -3.03 -7.81
N THR A 43 4.38 -2.24 -7.72
CA THR A 43 5.73 -2.64 -8.11
C THR A 43 6.67 -2.63 -6.90
N LEU A 44 7.69 -3.48 -6.97
CA LEU A 44 8.81 -3.51 -6.04
C LEU A 44 10.06 -3.61 -6.90
N ASP A 45 10.97 -2.65 -6.74
CA ASP A 45 12.24 -2.57 -7.48
C ASP A 45 12.05 -2.65 -9.00
N GLY A 46 10.98 -1.99 -9.49
CA GLY A 46 10.62 -1.95 -10.91
C GLY A 46 9.79 -3.15 -11.40
N GLU A 47 9.62 -4.20 -10.60
CA GLU A 47 8.86 -5.39 -10.98
C GLU A 47 7.43 -5.38 -10.44
N SER A 48 6.45 -5.61 -11.30
CA SER A 48 5.05 -5.82 -10.94
C SER A 48 4.89 -7.08 -10.08
N TRP A 49 4.37 -6.94 -8.86
CA TRP A 49 4.08 -8.08 -7.99
C TRP A 49 2.59 -8.26 -7.68
N GLN A 50 1.76 -7.25 -7.91
CA GLN A 50 0.32 -7.35 -7.77
C GLN A 50 -0.38 -6.40 -8.73
N LYS A 51 -1.39 -6.90 -9.44
CA LYS A 51 -2.32 -6.10 -10.23
C LYS A 51 -3.73 -6.31 -9.74
N GLN A 52 -4.50 -5.22 -9.63
CA GLN A 52 -5.93 -5.28 -9.38
C GLN A 52 -6.66 -4.49 -10.45
N LYS A 53 -7.70 -5.11 -11.00
CA LYS A 53 -8.64 -4.50 -11.98
C LYS A 53 -10.10 -4.64 -11.57
N LYS A 54 -10.34 -5.11 -10.33
CA LYS A 54 -11.67 -5.43 -9.80
C LYS A 54 -11.76 -4.95 -8.36
N TRP A 55 -12.61 -3.96 -8.14
CA TRP A 55 -13.03 -3.45 -6.84
C TRP A 55 -14.43 -2.85 -6.99
N SER A 56 -15.02 -2.43 -5.87
CA SER A 56 -16.32 -1.77 -5.88
C SER A 56 -16.36 -0.59 -4.91
N ALA A 57 -17.24 0.34 -5.21
CA ALA A 57 -17.75 1.33 -4.26
C ALA A 57 -19.23 1.06 -4.03
N ASP A 58 -19.74 1.43 -2.86
CA ASP A 58 -21.12 1.11 -2.47
C ASP A 58 -22.17 1.74 -3.41
N LYS A 59 -22.05 3.05 -3.67
CA LYS A 59 -23.04 3.86 -4.40
C LYS A 59 -22.53 4.40 -5.73
N PHE A 60 -21.34 3.99 -6.15
CA PHE A 60 -20.67 4.56 -7.32
C PHE A 60 -20.21 3.44 -8.25
N PRO A 61 -20.31 3.64 -9.56
CA PRO A 61 -19.82 2.66 -10.53
C PRO A 61 -18.30 2.55 -10.45
N PHE A 62 -17.77 1.43 -10.92
CA PHE A 62 -16.34 1.32 -11.21
C PHE A 62 -15.92 2.44 -12.19
N PRO A 63 -14.76 3.10 -12.00
CA PRO A 63 -13.64 2.73 -11.13
C PRO A 63 -13.62 3.41 -9.75
N ALA A 64 -14.74 3.96 -9.28
CA ALA A 64 -14.82 4.50 -7.92
C ALA A 64 -14.41 3.45 -6.86
N PRO A 65 -13.74 3.85 -5.77
CA PRO A 65 -13.46 5.24 -5.37
C PRO A 65 -12.10 5.78 -5.85
N PHE A 66 -11.38 5.07 -6.73
CA PHE A 66 -10.03 5.42 -7.18
C PHE A 66 -10.04 6.21 -8.49
N ASP A 67 -11.02 7.09 -8.63
CA ASP A 67 -11.27 7.98 -9.77
C ASP A 67 -11.32 9.46 -9.33
N GLN A 68 -10.83 9.75 -8.13
CA GLN A 68 -10.77 11.09 -7.54
C GLN A 68 -9.36 11.43 -7.07
N ARG A 69 -9.14 12.66 -6.59
CA ARG A 69 -7.83 13.07 -6.06
C ARG A 69 -7.55 12.40 -4.72
N PHE A 70 -6.33 11.90 -4.55
CA PHE A 70 -5.81 11.38 -3.29
C PHE A 70 -4.61 12.21 -2.84
N HIS A 71 -4.28 12.11 -1.56
CA HIS A 71 -3.03 12.62 -1.01
C HIS A 71 -2.21 11.44 -0.45
N LEU A 72 -0.90 11.63 -0.38
CA LEU A 72 0.01 10.63 0.16
C LEU A 72 0.09 10.73 1.68
N ILE A 73 0.12 9.58 2.36
CA ILE A 73 0.38 9.47 3.80
C ILE A 73 1.58 8.54 3.98
N ILE A 74 2.55 8.99 4.78
CA ILE A 74 3.73 8.22 5.15
C ILE A 74 3.87 8.29 6.67
N ASN A 75 3.84 7.13 7.33
CA ASN A 75 3.91 7.05 8.78
C ASN A 75 4.54 5.72 9.22
N ILE A 76 5.08 5.69 10.44
CA ILE A 76 5.42 4.46 11.17
C ILE A 76 4.40 4.31 12.29
N ALA A 77 3.54 3.30 12.21
CA ALA A 77 2.64 2.96 13.32
C ALA A 77 3.38 2.06 14.33
N VAL A 78 3.27 2.39 15.61
CA VAL A 78 3.80 1.58 16.71
C VAL A 78 2.63 0.98 17.48
N GLY A 79 2.35 -0.29 17.24
CA GLY A 79 1.23 -0.99 17.83
C GLY A 79 -0.08 -0.91 17.03
N GLY A 80 -1.10 -1.66 17.46
CA GLY A 80 -2.46 -1.59 16.93
C GLY A 80 -3.13 -2.96 16.81
N ARG A 81 -4.45 -2.97 16.58
CA ARG A 81 -5.22 -4.23 16.47
C ARG A 81 -4.71 -5.15 15.36
N PHE A 82 -4.16 -4.60 14.29
CA PHE A 82 -3.70 -5.37 13.13
C PHE A 82 -2.32 -5.99 13.35
N VAL A 83 -1.35 -5.24 13.89
CA VAL A 83 0.05 -5.67 14.03
C VAL A 83 0.40 -6.17 15.44
N GLY A 84 -0.50 -6.01 16.42
CA GLY A 84 -0.24 -6.28 17.83
C GLY A 84 0.51 -5.14 18.51
N ALA A 85 0.67 -5.21 19.83
CA ALA A 85 1.48 -4.25 20.59
C ALA A 85 2.97 -4.59 20.51
N PRO A 86 3.88 -3.60 20.62
CA PRO A 86 5.30 -3.87 20.83
C PRO A 86 5.54 -4.77 22.04
N THR A 87 6.63 -5.53 22.01
CA THR A 87 7.02 -6.42 23.12
C THR A 87 8.43 -6.08 23.58
N ALA A 88 8.92 -6.76 24.62
CA ALA A 88 10.33 -6.66 25.05
C ALA A 88 11.33 -7.03 23.94
N LYS A 89 10.90 -7.71 22.87
CA LYS A 89 11.74 -8.02 21.69
C LYS A 89 11.73 -6.92 20.63
N THR A 90 10.91 -5.89 20.78
CA THR A 90 10.86 -4.77 19.84
C THR A 90 12.01 -3.81 20.15
N ASN A 91 13.00 -3.77 19.26
CA ASN A 91 14.17 -2.90 19.42
C ASN A 91 13.81 -1.46 19.06
N PHE A 92 13.94 -0.55 20.02
CA PHE A 92 13.78 0.89 19.82
C PHE A 92 15.13 1.62 19.97
N PRO A 93 15.32 2.79 19.31
CA PRO A 93 14.38 3.46 18.43
C PRO A 93 14.22 2.76 17.06
N VAL A 94 13.05 2.90 16.45
CA VAL A 94 12.81 2.47 15.06
C VAL A 94 12.84 3.68 14.13
N LYS A 95 13.32 3.49 12.91
CA LYS A 95 13.37 4.50 11.86
C LYS A 95 12.75 3.95 10.58
N MET A 96 12.16 4.84 9.79
CA MET A 96 11.79 4.61 8.40
C MET A 96 12.48 5.70 7.61
N GLU A 97 13.45 5.29 6.81
CA GLU A 97 14.25 6.19 6.00
C GLU A 97 13.63 6.25 4.60
N VAL A 98 13.37 7.46 4.11
CA VAL A 98 12.78 7.71 2.79
C VAL A 98 13.73 8.62 2.05
N ASP A 99 14.42 8.08 1.05
CA ASP A 99 15.36 8.85 0.23
C ASP A 99 14.61 9.85 -0.67
N TRP A 100 13.57 9.37 -1.36
CA TRP A 100 12.74 10.21 -2.22
C TRP A 100 11.31 9.71 -2.37
N ILE A 101 10.45 10.61 -2.81
CA ILE A 101 9.09 10.34 -3.29
C ILE A 101 8.96 11.04 -4.63
N ARG A 102 8.51 10.32 -5.65
CA ARG A 102 8.31 10.87 -7.00
C ARG A 102 6.92 10.49 -7.50
N VAL A 103 6.24 11.46 -8.12
CA VAL A 103 4.94 11.28 -8.75
C VAL A 103 5.09 11.64 -10.22
N TYR A 104 4.61 10.76 -11.08
CA TYR A 104 4.70 10.91 -12.52
C TYR A 104 3.29 10.88 -13.11
N GLN A 105 3.09 11.64 -14.17
CA GLN A 105 1.87 11.58 -14.97
C GLN A 105 2.25 11.15 -16.39
N PRO A 106 1.62 10.09 -16.94
CA PRO A 106 1.76 9.75 -18.35
C PRO A 106 1.40 10.95 -19.23
N LYS A 107 2.11 11.10 -20.35
CA LYS A 107 1.78 12.11 -21.36
C LYS A 107 0.53 11.73 -22.15
#